data_AF-A0A6V7WXV8-F1
#
_entry.id   AF-A0A6V7WXV8-F1
#
_cell.length_a   1.000
_cell.length_b   1.000
_cell.length_c   1.000
_cell.angle_alpha   90.00
_cell.angle_beta   90.00
_cell.angle_gamma   90.00
#
_symmetry.space_group_name_H-M   'P 1'
#
loop_
_entity.id
_entity.type
_entity.pdbx_description
1 polymer ?
#
loop_
_entity_poly.entity_id
_entity_poly.type
_entity_poly.pdbx_seq_one_letter_code
_entity_poly.pdbx_strand_id
1 'polypeptide(L)'
;MVYTTSSDLGGPILKRPQNSFTNVENASELREFVRKGEIDAALIRAELLLEPFVLLAAANRAVHQAAHNRMITRSLSAELIYSLSPNRNISDSLNTFGIAENSQSLVVAIFDDVKGKKMISIAKRIKGTPVSFELLREISDLGLIKQIYQLPELDVNGISMSDLIVSRIVTKEIV
;
A
#
# COMPACT_ATOMS: atom_id res chain seq x y z
N MET A 1 0.86 -1.40 12.39
CA MET A 1 0.71 -0.39 11.32
C MET A 1 0.04 0.83 11.93
N VAL A 2 0.66 2.00 11.86
CA VAL A 2 0.04 3.20 12.43
C VAL A 2 -0.90 3.78 11.39
N TYR A 3 -2.20 3.50 11.54
CA TYR A 3 -3.24 4.37 10.97
C TYR A 3 -3.82 5.14 12.13
N THR A 4 -3.76 6.45 12.01
CA THR A 4 -4.56 7.32 12.84
C THR A 4 -5.58 7.95 11.92
N THR A 5 -6.85 7.60 12.06
CA THR A 5 -7.90 8.40 11.46
C THR A 5 -7.86 9.79 12.13
N SER A 6 -8.27 10.82 11.40
CA SER A 6 -8.44 12.17 11.93
C SER A 6 -9.45 12.20 13.10
N SER A 7 -10.32 11.20 13.21
CA SER A 7 -11.36 11.08 14.24
C SER A 7 -10.92 10.46 15.57
N ASP A 8 -9.79 9.73 15.64
CA ASP A 8 -9.53 8.90 16.83
C ASP A 8 -8.93 9.64 18.02
N LEU A 9 -8.37 10.86 17.88
CA LEU A 9 -7.72 11.55 19.00
C LEU A 9 -7.80 13.07 18.86
N GLY A 10 -8.60 13.72 19.71
CA GLY A 10 -8.79 15.17 19.83
C GLY A 10 -7.57 15.94 20.35
N GLY A 11 -6.43 15.80 19.68
CA GLY A 11 -5.21 16.59 19.91
C GLY A 11 -4.95 17.58 18.78
N PRO A 12 -4.12 18.62 19.02
CA PRO A 12 -3.83 19.65 18.01
C PRO A 12 -3.27 19.03 16.72
N ILE A 13 -3.72 19.57 15.58
CA ILE A 13 -3.43 19.18 14.18
C ILE A 13 -1.96 19.49 13.81
N LEU A 14 -1.01 19.12 14.66
CA LEU A 14 0.42 19.25 14.43
C LEU A 14 0.82 18.26 13.34
N LYS A 15 0.80 18.75 12.09
CA LYS A 15 1.43 18.23 10.86
C LYS A 15 1.98 16.80 11.00
N ARG A 16 1.08 15.80 10.99
CA ARG A 16 1.51 14.40 10.86
C ARG A 16 2.14 14.22 9.48
N PRO A 17 3.23 13.45 9.36
CA PRO A 17 3.83 13.19 8.06
C PRO A 17 2.80 12.46 7.19
N GLN A 18 2.51 13.03 6.02
CA GLN A 18 1.67 12.38 5.03
C GLN A 18 2.39 11.13 4.52
N ASN A 19 1.64 10.04 4.39
CA ASN A 19 2.11 8.77 3.89
C ASN A 19 1.75 8.54 2.41
N SER A 20 1.08 9.49 1.76
CA SER A 20 0.80 9.48 0.32
C SER A 20 1.48 10.65 -0.38
N PHE A 21 1.97 10.40 -1.60
CA PHE A 21 2.65 11.38 -2.43
C PHE A 21 2.17 11.29 -3.87
N THR A 22 2.07 12.44 -4.55
CA THR A 22 1.82 12.57 -5.99
C THR A 22 2.95 13.37 -6.64
N ASN A 23 2.98 13.43 -7.97
CA ASN A 23 4.03 14.11 -8.74
C ASN A 23 5.44 13.66 -8.33
N VAL A 24 5.62 12.34 -8.14
CA VAL A 24 6.90 11.76 -7.72
C VAL A 24 7.87 11.75 -8.90
N GLU A 25 9.00 12.46 -8.74
CA GLU A 25 10.00 12.66 -9.79
C GLU A 25 11.19 11.69 -9.69
N ASN A 26 11.37 11.01 -8.55
CA ASN A 26 12.51 10.12 -8.30
C ASN A 26 12.13 8.67 -8.00
N ALA A 27 11.06 8.17 -8.61
CA ALA A 27 10.58 6.81 -8.37
C ALA A 27 11.61 5.71 -8.68
N SER A 28 12.40 5.86 -9.76
CA SER A 28 13.51 4.96 -10.09
C SER A 28 14.58 4.91 -8.98
N GLU A 29 14.97 6.06 -8.42
CA GLU A 29 15.92 6.14 -7.31
C GLU A 29 15.36 5.47 -6.03
N LEU A 30 14.10 5.76 -5.70
CA LEU A 30 13.41 5.16 -4.55
C LEU A 30 13.30 3.62 -4.67
N ARG A 31 13.03 3.11 -5.87
CA ARG A 31 13.01 1.67 -6.17
C ARG A 31 14.36 1.03 -5.88
N GLU A 32 15.45 1.67 -6.28
CA GLU A 32 16.81 1.19 -6.02
C GLU A 32 17.14 1.20 -4.52
N PHE A 33 16.72 2.21 -3.77
CA PHE A 33 16.88 2.22 -2.31
C PHE A 33 16.11 1.08 -1.63
N VAL A 34 14.90 0.76 -2.08
CA VAL A 34 14.14 -0.40 -1.58
C VAL A 34 14.88 -1.70 -1.90
N ARG A 35 15.39 -1.87 -3.12
CA ARG A 35 16.14 -3.07 -3.54
C ARG A 35 17.43 -3.28 -2.76
N LYS A 36 18.14 -2.19 -2.45
CA LYS A 36 19.36 -2.22 -1.63
C LYS A 36 19.10 -2.36 -0.12
N GLY A 37 17.84 -2.31 0.30
CA GLY A 37 17.46 -2.38 1.71
C GLY A 37 17.72 -1.09 2.50
N GLU A 38 17.95 0.04 1.81
CA GLU A 38 18.16 1.35 2.43
C GLU A 38 16.84 2.00 2.89
N ILE A 39 15.72 1.57 2.32
CA ILE A 39 14.36 1.93 2.76
C ILE A 39 13.68 0.68 3.32
N ASP A 40 13.47 0.67 4.64
CA ASP A 40 12.66 -0.33 5.34
C ASP A 40 11.19 0.11 5.40
N ALA A 41 10.52 0.07 4.26
CA ALA A 41 9.10 0.37 4.10
C ALA A 41 8.54 -0.27 2.83
N ALA A 42 7.22 -0.46 2.79
CA ALA A 42 6.52 -0.79 1.57
C ALA A 42 6.21 0.51 0.81
N LEU A 43 6.86 0.71 -0.34
CA LEU A 43 6.49 1.76 -1.30
C LEU A 43 5.53 1.15 -2.31
N ILE A 44 4.26 1.55 -2.22
CA ILE A 44 3.15 0.96 -2.95
C ILE A 44 2.65 1.96 -3.99
N ARG A 45 2.33 1.49 -5.19
CA ARG A 45 1.69 2.30 -6.23
C ARG A 45 0.31 2.74 -5.79
N ALA A 46 0.10 4.04 -5.66
CA ALA A 46 -1.13 4.59 -5.08
C ALA A 46 -2.34 4.37 -5.99
N GLU A 47 -2.13 4.32 -7.31
CA GLU A 47 -3.19 4.07 -8.30
C GLU A 47 -3.81 2.67 -8.18
N LEU A 48 -3.15 1.74 -7.46
CA LEU A 48 -3.63 0.36 -7.25
C LEU A 48 -4.31 0.14 -5.89
N LEU A 49 -4.45 1.19 -5.08
CA LEU A 49 -5.01 1.13 -3.75
C LEU A 49 -6.33 1.89 -3.68
N LEU A 50 -7.46 1.17 -3.65
CA LEU A 50 -8.79 1.78 -3.63
C LEU A 50 -9.03 2.71 -2.43
N GLU A 51 -8.69 2.23 -1.22
CA GLU A 51 -9.00 2.90 0.04
C GLU A 51 -8.15 2.33 1.20
N PRO A 52 -8.03 3.05 2.34
CA PRO A 52 -7.25 2.59 3.49
C PRO A 52 -7.61 1.20 4.00
N PHE A 53 -8.89 0.83 3.93
CA PHE A 53 -9.39 -0.46 4.39
C PHE A 53 -8.71 -1.64 3.66
N VAL A 54 -8.52 -1.54 2.34
CA VAL A 54 -7.83 -2.57 1.54
C VAL A 54 -6.38 -2.74 2.00
N LEU A 55 -5.67 -1.62 2.23
CA LEU A 55 -4.29 -1.65 2.69
C LEU A 55 -4.16 -2.26 4.10
N LEU A 56 -5.09 -1.91 4.99
CA LEU A 56 -5.21 -2.48 6.32
C LEU A 56 -5.43 -4.00 6.29
N ALA A 57 -6.32 -4.49 5.42
CA ALA A 57 -6.59 -5.91 5.27
C ALA A 57 -5.33 -6.69 4.83
N ALA A 58 -4.61 -6.17 3.83
CA ALA A 58 -3.34 -6.75 3.38
C ALA A 58 -2.25 -6.71 4.47
N ALA A 59 -2.17 -5.63 5.24
CA ALA A 59 -1.23 -5.51 6.34
C ALA A 59 -1.55 -6.46 7.51
N ASN A 60 -2.83 -6.62 7.83
CA ASN A 60 -3.27 -7.59 8.82
C ASN A 60 -2.87 -9.00 8.40
N ARG A 61 -3.07 -9.36 7.12
CA ARG A 61 -2.60 -10.64 6.56
C ARG A 61 -1.09 -10.78 6.72
N ALA A 62 -0.30 -9.78 6.31
CA ALA A 62 1.16 -9.83 6.40
C ALA A 62 1.67 -10.01 7.83
N VAL A 63 1.11 -9.26 8.79
CA VAL A 63 1.44 -9.37 10.22
C VAL A 63 1.05 -10.75 10.76
N HIS A 64 -0.10 -11.28 10.37
CA HIS A 64 -0.53 -12.62 10.76
C HIS A 64 0.42 -13.69 10.21
N GLN A 65 0.83 -13.60 8.94
CA GLN A 65 1.83 -14.53 8.40
C GLN A 65 3.17 -14.44 9.14
N ALA A 66 3.61 -13.23 9.50
CA ALA A 66 4.82 -13.04 10.31
C ALA A 66 4.72 -13.65 11.71
N ALA A 67 3.62 -13.38 12.42
CA ALA A 67 3.39 -13.89 13.77
C ALA A 67 3.38 -15.43 13.84
N HIS A 68 2.99 -16.08 12.73
CA HIS A 68 2.95 -17.54 12.62
C HIS A 68 4.14 -18.15 11.88
N ASN A 69 5.20 -17.39 11.58
CA ASN A 69 6.38 -17.84 10.81
C ASN A 69 6.03 -18.44 9.43
N ARG A 70 5.04 -17.86 8.75
CA ARG A 70 4.50 -18.29 7.45
C ARG A 70 4.72 -17.27 6.33
N MET A 71 5.54 -16.23 6.57
CA MET A 71 5.92 -15.31 5.50
C MET A 71 6.63 -16.08 4.39
N ILE A 72 6.27 -15.77 3.16
CA ILE A 72 6.93 -16.33 1.98
C ILE A 72 8.01 -15.35 1.48
N THR A 73 7.85 -14.07 1.78
CA THR A 73 8.83 -13.03 1.45
C THR A 73 9.87 -12.86 2.56
N ARG A 74 10.91 -12.07 2.28
CA ARG A 74 12.07 -11.86 3.18
C ARG A 74 11.90 -10.72 4.18
N SER A 75 10.83 -9.92 4.07
CA SER A 75 10.57 -8.80 4.97
C SER A 75 9.07 -8.55 5.08
N LEU A 76 8.64 -8.00 6.22
CA LEU A 76 7.22 -7.68 6.44
C LEU A 76 6.69 -6.63 5.44
N SER A 77 7.54 -5.69 5.01
CA SER A 77 7.23 -4.71 3.96
C SER A 77 6.98 -5.39 2.60
N ALA A 78 7.80 -6.38 2.22
CA ALA A 78 7.57 -7.17 1.02
C ALA A 78 6.34 -8.07 1.15
N GLU A 79 6.09 -8.61 2.35
CA GLU A 79 4.92 -9.46 2.64
C GLU A 79 3.62 -8.66 2.55
N LEU A 80 3.63 -7.36 2.89
CA LEU A 80 2.51 -6.46 2.68
C LEU A 80 2.19 -6.28 1.19
N ILE A 81 3.20 -5.94 0.38
CA ILE A 81 3.02 -5.77 -1.08
C ILE A 81 2.58 -7.10 -1.71
N TYR A 82 3.18 -8.21 -1.28
CA TYR A 82 2.72 -9.53 -1.67
C TYR A 82 1.25 -9.73 -1.29
N SER A 83 0.87 -9.43 -0.05
CA SER A 83 -0.50 -9.62 0.45
C SER A 83 -1.54 -8.80 -0.30
N LEU A 84 -1.21 -7.61 -0.81
CA LEU A 84 -2.11 -6.81 -1.66
C LEU A 84 -2.45 -7.52 -2.97
N SER A 85 -1.48 -8.23 -3.55
CA SER A 85 -1.69 -8.91 -4.82
C SER A 85 -2.63 -10.10 -4.67
N PRO A 86 -3.59 -10.31 -5.58
CA PRO A 86 -4.33 -11.56 -5.64
C PRO A 86 -3.49 -12.71 -6.26
N ASN A 87 -2.35 -12.39 -6.90
CA ASN A 87 -1.43 -13.37 -7.47
C ASN A 87 -0.57 -14.04 -6.37
N ARG A 88 -0.17 -15.29 -6.63
CA ARG A 88 0.72 -16.09 -5.76
C ARG A 88 2.19 -15.95 -6.14
N ASN A 89 2.51 -15.41 -7.31
CA ASN A 89 3.87 -15.10 -7.73
C ASN A 89 4.39 -13.86 -6.98
N ILE A 90 5.49 -14.04 -6.23
CA ILE A 90 6.09 -12.99 -5.41
C ILE A 90 6.62 -11.86 -6.30
N SER A 91 7.41 -12.19 -7.32
CA SER A 91 8.03 -11.21 -8.22
C SER A 91 6.98 -10.36 -8.94
N ASP A 92 5.93 -11.01 -9.46
CA ASP A 92 4.84 -10.30 -10.12
C ASP A 92 4.12 -9.37 -9.13
N SER A 93 3.85 -9.86 -7.91
CA SER A 93 3.20 -9.05 -6.88
C SER A 93 4.02 -7.80 -6.52
N LEU A 94 5.34 -7.96 -6.34
CA LEU A 94 6.24 -6.85 -6.03
C LEU A 94 6.38 -5.87 -7.20
N ASN A 95 6.43 -6.36 -8.44
CA ASN A 95 6.53 -5.52 -9.63
C ASN A 95 5.21 -4.79 -9.94
N THR A 96 4.06 -5.42 -9.68
CA THR A 96 2.74 -4.84 -9.94
C THR A 96 2.39 -3.80 -8.88
N PHE A 97 2.47 -4.15 -7.59
CA PHE A 97 1.99 -3.31 -6.49
C PHE A 97 3.08 -2.46 -5.85
N GLY A 98 4.34 -2.89 -5.90
CA GLY A 98 5.46 -2.09 -5.43
C GLY A 98 5.78 -0.95 -6.39
N ILE A 99 6.57 0.01 -5.91
CA ILE A 99 7.02 1.15 -6.71
C ILE A 99 7.70 0.72 -8.03
N ALA A 100 7.26 1.31 -9.14
CA ALA A 100 7.83 1.16 -10.47
C ALA A 100 8.70 2.38 -10.82
N GLU A 101 9.56 2.26 -11.83
CA GLU A 101 10.49 3.34 -12.21
C GLU A 101 9.79 4.62 -12.66
N ASN A 102 8.57 4.50 -13.17
CA ASN A 102 7.73 5.58 -13.68
C ASN A 102 6.54 5.92 -12.77
N SER A 103 6.49 5.39 -11.54
CA SER A 103 5.40 5.68 -10.60
C SER A 103 5.29 7.17 -10.32
N GLN A 104 4.11 7.75 -10.56
CA GLN A 104 3.83 9.17 -10.31
C GLN A 104 3.23 9.42 -8.93
N SER A 105 2.63 8.39 -8.33
CA SER A 105 1.99 8.47 -7.03
C SER A 105 2.31 7.22 -6.22
N LEU A 106 2.55 7.39 -4.92
CA LEU A 106 2.88 6.27 -4.04
C LEU A 106 2.30 6.45 -2.64
N VAL A 107 2.07 5.32 -1.99
CA VAL A 107 1.78 5.19 -0.57
C VAL A 107 2.99 4.55 0.12
N VAL A 108 3.37 5.12 1.26
CA VAL A 108 4.39 4.58 2.15
C VAL A 108 3.71 3.88 3.31
N ALA A 109 3.93 2.58 3.43
CA ALA A 109 3.46 1.77 4.55
C ALA A 109 4.64 1.27 5.39
N ILE A 110 4.57 1.53 6.69
CA ILE A 110 5.66 1.23 7.64
C ILE A 110 5.10 0.45 8.83
N PHE A 111 5.81 -0.62 9.19
CA PHE A 111 5.58 -1.35 10.42
C PHE A 111 6.44 -0.77 11.56
N ASP A 112 5.85 -0.69 12.75
CA ASP A 112 6.50 -0.28 13.99
C ASP A 112 7.14 1.13 14.00
N ASP A 113 6.45 2.13 13.42
CA ASP A 113 6.88 3.55 13.45
C ASP A 113 6.06 4.41 14.42
N VAL A 114 6.00 4.01 15.70
CA VAL A 114 5.18 4.66 16.74
C VAL A 114 5.46 6.16 16.87
N LYS A 115 6.70 6.59 16.61
CA LYS A 115 7.15 8.00 16.75
C LYS A 115 7.24 8.73 15.40
N GLY A 116 6.85 8.10 14.29
CA GLY A 116 6.90 8.71 12.95
C GLY A 116 8.31 9.00 12.41
N LYS A 117 9.37 8.49 13.06
CA LYS A 117 10.76 8.81 12.70
C LYS A 117 11.13 8.19 11.36
N LYS A 118 10.70 6.94 11.12
CA LYS A 118 10.96 6.26 9.84
C LYS A 118 10.25 7.02 8.72
N MET A 119 8.98 7.38 8.90
CA MET A 119 8.21 8.14 7.92
C MET A 119 8.85 9.49 7.59
N ILE A 120 9.28 10.26 8.59
CA ILE A 120 9.98 11.54 8.37
C ILE A 120 11.27 11.33 7.55
N SER A 121 12.03 10.27 7.83
CA SER A 121 13.26 9.99 7.10
C SER A 121 13.02 9.60 5.64
N ILE A 122 11.96 8.82 5.38
CA ILE A 122 11.56 8.40 4.02
C ILE A 122 10.97 9.58 3.25
N ALA A 123 10.11 10.39 3.87
CA ALA A 123 9.51 11.56 3.25
C ALA A 123 10.57 12.54 2.71
N LYS A 124 11.71 12.69 3.41
CA LYS A 124 12.84 13.53 2.95
C LYS A 124 13.54 12.99 1.69
N ARG A 125 13.37 11.71 1.37
CA ARG A 125 13.94 11.08 0.17
C ARG A 125 12.99 11.11 -1.02
N ILE A 126 11.71 11.40 -0.82
CA ILE A 126 10.70 11.43 -1.87
C ILE A 126 10.64 12.84 -2.46
N LYS A 127 10.97 12.96 -3.75
CA LYS A 127 10.76 14.20 -4.52
C LYS A 127 9.36 14.16 -5.10
N GLY A 128 8.38 14.64 -4.34
CA GLY A 128 6.98 14.70 -4.75
C GLY A 128 6.14 15.52 -3.78
N THR A 129 4.86 15.69 -4.10
CA THR A 129 3.91 16.46 -3.29
C THR A 129 3.22 15.55 -2.28
N PRO A 130 3.38 15.78 -0.96
CA PRO A 130 2.62 15.04 0.04
C PRO A 130 1.13 15.39 -0.04
N VAL A 131 0.27 14.37 -0.03
CA VAL A 131 -1.19 14.52 -0.11
C VAL A 131 -1.89 13.82 1.05
N SER A 132 -3.10 14.25 1.37
CA SER A 132 -3.93 13.56 2.36
C SER A 132 -4.25 12.15 1.88
N PHE A 133 -4.20 11.19 2.78
CA PHE A 133 -4.60 9.81 2.51
C PHE A 133 -6.09 9.69 2.11
N GLU A 134 -6.90 10.70 2.46
CA GLU A 134 -8.31 10.79 2.06
C GLU A 134 -8.49 10.96 0.54
N LEU A 135 -7.49 11.49 -0.17
CA LEU A 135 -7.51 11.67 -1.62
C LEU A 135 -7.13 10.39 -2.39
N LEU A 136 -6.89 9.27 -1.70
CA LEU A 136 -6.46 8.03 -2.32
C LEU A 136 -7.46 7.52 -3.38
N ARG A 137 -8.75 7.74 -3.15
CA ARG A 137 -9.82 7.37 -4.09
C ARG A 137 -9.76 8.19 -5.39
N GLU A 138 -9.25 9.42 -5.34
CA GLU A 138 -9.05 10.27 -6.52
C GLU A 138 -7.80 9.89 -7.31
N ILE A 139 -6.80 9.29 -6.63
CA ILE A 139 -5.55 8.80 -7.23
C ILE A 139 -5.74 7.39 -7.83
N SER A 140 -6.70 6.63 -7.32
CA SER A 140 -6.98 5.25 -7.73
C SER A 140 -7.39 5.14 -9.19
N ASP A 141 -6.78 4.22 -9.93
CA ASP A 141 -7.24 3.83 -11.25
C ASP A 141 -8.21 2.66 -11.12
N LEU A 142 -9.51 2.98 -11.09
CA LEU A 142 -10.57 1.98 -10.95
C LEU A 142 -10.58 0.97 -12.10
N GLY A 143 -10.20 1.36 -13.31
CA GLY A 143 -10.14 0.46 -14.46
C GLY A 143 -9.03 -0.58 -14.27
N LEU A 144 -7.85 -0.12 -13.87
CA LEU A 144 -6.71 -0.99 -13.60
C LEU A 144 -6.93 -1.89 -12.37
N ILE A 145 -7.53 -1.36 -11.31
CA ILE A 145 -7.91 -2.15 -10.12
C ILE A 145 -8.89 -3.25 -10.51
N LYS A 146 -9.96 -2.93 -11.26
CA LYS A 146 -10.92 -3.93 -11.74
C LYS A 146 -10.23 -5.01 -12.57
N GLN A 147 -9.30 -4.63 -13.45
CA GLN A 147 -8.56 -5.58 -14.28
C GLN A 147 -7.66 -6.50 -13.44
N ILE A 148 -6.89 -5.95 -12.50
CA ILE A 148 -5.94 -6.74 -11.67
C ILE A 148 -6.66 -7.72 -10.76
N TYR A 149 -7.76 -7.30 -10.14
CA TYR A 149 -8.55 -8.15 -9.25
C TYR A 149 -9.64 -8.96 -9.97
N GLN A 150 -9.75 -8.81 -11.30
CA GLN A 150 -10.81 -9.35 -12.18
C GLN A 150 -12.20 -9.17 -11.56
N LEU A 151 -12.50 -7.93 -11.19
CA LEU A 151 -13.79 -7.59 -10.61
C LEU A 151 -14.88 -7.57 -11.69
N PRO A 152 -16.09 -8.04 -11.38
CA PRO A 152 -17.22 -7.98 -12.31
C PRO A 152 -17.59 -6.54 -12.67
N GLU A 153 -18.12 -6.35 -13.88
CA GLU A 153 -18.55 -5.02 -14.34
C GLU A 153 -19.86 -4.55 -13.67
N LEU A 154 -20.71 -5.50 -13.28
CA LEU A 154 -22.00 -5.26 -12.65
C LEU A 154 -21.91 -5.41 -11.14
N ASP A 155 -22.69 -4.61 -10.40
CA ASP A 155 -22.84 -4.76 -8.96
C ASP A 155 -23.36 -6.15 -8.62
N VAL A 156 -22.53 -6.93 -7.90
CA VAL A 156 -22.91 -8.26 -7.45
C VAL A 156 -23.65 -8.11 -6.13
N ASN A 157 -24.98 -8.23 -6.15
CA ASN A 157 -25.81 -8.36 -4.95
C ASN A 157 -25.60 -7.29 -3.86
N GLY A 158 -25.15 -6.08 -4.22
CA GLY A 158 -24.84 -5.01 -3.26
C GLY A 158 -23.52 -5.18 -2.49
N ILE A 159 -22.64 -6.10 -2.90
CA ILE A 159 -21.30 -6.26 -2.33
C ILE A 159 -20.41 -5.11 -2.81
N SER A 160 -19.70 -4.46 -1.88
CA SER A 160 -18.84 -3.34 -2.24
C SER A 160 -17.59 -3.80 -3.00
N MET A 161 -17.01 -2.90 -3.79
CA MET A 161 -15.75 -3.16 -4.49
C MET A 161 -14.61 -3.52 -3.52
N SER A 162 -14.55 -2.88 -2.35
CA SER A 162 -13.52 -3.17 -1.36
C SER A 162 -13.68 -4.55 -0.74
N ASP A 163 -14.91 -5.01 -0.50
CA ASP A 163 -15.17 -6.38 -0.03
C ASP A 163 -14.70 -7.44 -1.04
N LEU A 164 -14.96 -7.21 -2.33
CA LEU A 164 -14.48 -8.09 -3.40
C LEU A 164 -12.95 -8.12 -3.45
N ILE A 165 -12.30 -6.96 -3.38
CA ILE A 165 -10.83 -6.86 -3.34
C ILE A 165 -10.26 -7.59 -2.12
N VAL A 166 -10.82 -7.36 -0.94
CA VAL A 166 -10.38 -8.03 0.30
C VAL A 166 -10.58 -9.54 0.21
N SER A 167 -11.69 -10.00 -0.36
CA SER A 167 -11.91 -11.42 -0.63
C SER A 167 -10.79 -12.00 -1.49
N ARG A 168 -10.41 -11.35 -2.60
CA ARG A 168 -9.30 -11.77 -3.48
C ARG A 168 -7.94 -11.75 -2.79
N ILE A 169 -7.68 -10.76 -1.93
CA ILE A 169 -6.48 -10.69 -1.07
C ILE A 169 -6.39 -11.88 -0.12
N VAL A 170 -7.52 -12.25 0.52
CA VAL A 170 -7.58 -13.33 1.51
C VAL A 170 -7.45 -14.70 0.83
N THR A 171 -8.18 -14.93 -0.26
CA THR A 171 -8.15 -16.21 -0.97
C THR A 171 -6.86 -16.40 -1.78
N LYS A 172 -6.19 -15.31 -2.18
CA LYS A 172 -5.07 -15.34 -3.14
C LYS A 172 -5.45 -16.06 -4.44
N GLU A 173 -6.70 -15.85 -4.85
CA GLU A 173 -7.28 -16.45 -6.03
C GLU A 173 -8.09 -15.38 -6.77
N ILE A 174 -7.98 -15.43 -8.09
CA ILE A 174 -8.83 -14.65 -8.97
C ILE A 174 -9.79 -15.64 -9.62
N VAL A 175 -11.07 -15.49 -9.27
CA VAL A 175 -12.19 -16.32 -9.76
C VAL A 175 -12.97 -15.53 -10.78
#